data_AF-A0A8C0I0V3-F1
#
_entry.id   AF-A0A8C0I0V3-F1
#
_cell.length_a   1.000
_cell.length_b   1.000
_cell.length_c   1.000
_cell.angle_alpha   90.00
_cell.angle_beta   90.00
_cell.angle_gamma   90.00
#
_symmetry.space_group_name_H-M   'P 1'
#
loop_
_entity.id
_entity.type
_entity.pdbx_description
1 polymer ?
#
loop_
_entity_poly.entity_id
_entity_poly.type
_entity_poly.pdbx_seq_one_letter_code
_entity_poly.pdbx_strand_id
1 'polypeptide(L)' 'LVSFTHVISCPDCGKGVEATFKFCPYCGKPLPTEEHEGSQTFVKPSMSSSQALQQISSALPLKHLLCSVCLIFVILVCK' A
#
# COMPACT_ATOMS: atom_id res chain seq x y z
N LEU A 1 -29.85 -8.29 2.30
CA LEU A 1 -28.81 -7.59 3.09
C LEU A 1 -27.86 -6.96 2.08
N VAL A 2 -28.09 -5.70 1.71
CA VAL A 2 -27.25 -4.99 0.73
C VAL A 2 -26.05 -4.47 1.48
N SER A 3 -24.90 -5.11 1.33
CA SER A 3 -23.64 -4.68 1.91
C SER A 3 -23.22 -3.35 1.28
N PHE A 4 -23.57 -2.22 1.90
CA PHE A 4 -23.05 -0.90 1.56
C PHE A 4 -21.62 -0.80 2.11
N THR A 5 -20.67 -1.46 1.43
CA THR A 5 -19.25 -1.24 1.69
C THR A 5 -18.87 0.08 1.04
N HIS A 6 -18.70 1.11 1.87
CA HIS A 6 -18.27 2.43 1.40
C HIS A 6 -16.78 2.39 1.06
N VAL A 7 -16.47 2.51 -0.22
CA VAL A 7 -15.10 2.49 -0.75
C VAL A 7 -14.66 3.91 -1.09
N ILE A 8 -13.52 4.33 -0.52
CA ILE A 8 -12.89 5.62 -0.79
C ILE A 8 -11.61 5.40 -1.61
N SER A 9 -11.19 6.41 -2.37
CA SER A 9 -9.91 6.37 -3.08
C SER A 9 -8.79 6.85 -2.15
N CYS A 10 -7.74 6.06 -2.01
CA CYS A 10 -6.56 6.47 -1.26
C CYS A 10 -5.89 7.67 -1.96
N PRO A 11 -5.71 8.81 -1.28
CA PRO A 11 -5.12 10.01 -1.90
C PRO A 11 -3.64 9.83 -2.26
N ASP A 12 -2.93 8.92 -1.58
CA ASP A 12 -1.50 8.68 -1.84
C ASP A 12 -1.23 7.77 -3.04
N CYS A 13 -2.08 6.77 -3.29
CA CYS A 13 -1.83 5.74 -4.31
C CYS A 13 -2.96 5.53 -5.31
N GLY A 14 -4.11 6.19 -5.13
CA GLY A 14 -5.26 6.15 -6.03
C GLY A 14 -6.08 4.85 -5.99
N LYS A 15 -5.74 3.88 -5.15
CA LYS A 15 -6.48 2.61 -5.04
C LYS A 15 -7.74 2.77 -4.20
N GLY A 16 -8.81 2.09 -4.61
CA GLY A 16 -10.04 1.97 -3.84
C GLY A 16 -9.83 1.11 -2.60
N VAL A 17 -10.21 1.62 -1.44
CA VAL A 17 -10.06 0.99 -0.12
C VAL A 17 -11.34 1.22 0.67
N GLU A 18 -11.73 0.29 1.54
CA GLU A 18 -12.94 0.52 2.35
C GLU A 18 -12.67 1.62 3.38
N ALA A 19 -13.66 2.50 3.58
CA ALA A 19 -13.60 3.63 4.50
C ALA A 19 -13.48 3.21 5.98
N THR A 20 -13.68 1.93 6.27
CA THR A 20 -13.49 1.33 7.59
C THR A 20 -12.01 1.14 7.95
N PHE A 21 -11.11 1.14 6.96
CA PHE A 21 -9.69 0.99 7.20
C PHE A 21 -9.05 2.31 7.63
N LYS A 22 -8.26 2.26 8.70
CA LYS A 22 -7.42 3.38 9.17
C LYS A 22 -6.18 3.61 8.30
N PHE A 23 -5.70 2.55 7.62
CA PHE A 23 -4.51 2.59 6.77
C PHE A 23 -4.79 1.88 5.46
N CYS A 24 -4.21 2.39 4.38
CA CYS A 24 -4.31 1.79 3.06
C CYS A 24 -3.55 0.45 3.03
N PRO A 25 -4.23 -0.68 2.76
CA PRO A 25 -3.57 -2.00 2.72
C PRO A 25 -2.56 -2.14 1.57
N TYR A 26 -2.59 -1.22 0.60
CA TYR A 26 -1.72 -1.27 -0.57
C TYR A 26 -0.43 -0.45 -0.40
N CYS A 27 -0.48 0.70 0.26
CA CYS A 27 0.68 1.60 0.40
C CYS A 27 1.07 1.91 1.85
N GLY A 28 0.27 1.47 2.83
CA GLY A 28 0.52 1.67 4.26
C GLY A 28 0.32 3.10 4.78
N LYS A 29 -0.21 4.01 3.96
CA LYS A 29 -0.50 5.40 4.36
C LYS A 29 -1.84 5.50 5.10
N PRO A 30 -1.99 6.42 6.07
CA PRO A 30 -3.24 6.60 6.79
C PRO A 30 -4.35 7.07 5.84
N LEU A 31 -5.56 6.58 6.07
CA LEU A 31 -6.75 7.01 5.33
C LEU A 31 -7.51 8.05 6.14
N PRO A 32 -8.18 9.01 5.47
CA PRO A 32 -9.09 9.93 6.14
C PRO A 32 -10.25 9.11 6.73
N THR A 33 -10.22 8.89 8.04
CA THR A 33 -11.31 8.25 8.77
C THR A 33 -12.25 9.35 9.20
N GLU A 34 -13.55 9.24 8.88
CA GLU A 34 -14.57 10.11 9.46
C GLU A 34 -14.69 9.76 10.95
N GLU A 35 -14.05 10.57 11.79
CA GLU A 35 -13.94 10.35 13.23
C GLU A 35 -15.28 10.67 13.91
N HIS A 36 -16.03 9.65 14.34
CA HIS A 36 -16.89 9.81 15.51
C HIS A 36 -16.03 9.53 16.74
N GLU A 37 -15.47 10.61 17.29
CA GLU A 37 -15.20 10.85 18.71
C GLU A 37 -15.08 9.60 19.59
N GLY A 38 -13.86 9.09 19.68
CA GLY A 38 -13.42 8.14 20.69
C GLY A 38 -12.14 8.66 21.33
N SER A 39 -12.27 9.77 22.06
CA SER A 39 -11.24 10.38 22.89
C SER A 39 -10.44 9.34 23.68
N GLN A 40 -9.16 9.15 23.33
CA GLN A 40 -8.08 9.15 24.32
C GLN A 40 -6.69 9.31 23.69
N THR A 41 -6.16 10.51 23.94
CA THR A 41 -4.81 10.79 24.39
C THR A 41 -3.66 10.44 23.44
N PHE A 42 -3.17 11.51 22.79
CA PHE A 42 -1.76 11.86 22.68
C PHE A 42 -0.84 11.05 23.63
N VAL A 43 -0.34 9.92 23.16
CA VAL A 43 0.96 9.42 23.61
C VAL A 43 1.80 9.35 22.36
N LYS A 44 2.68 10.34 22.19
CA LYS A 44 3.86 10.21 21.33
C LYS A 44 4.55 8.90 21.68
N PRO A 45 4.78 7.98 20.74
CA PRO A 45 5.98 7.16 20.81
C PRO A 45 7.12 8.05 20.35
N SER A 46 7.63 8.89 21.26
CA SER A 46 9.01 9.32 21.18
C SER A 46 9.85 8.09 21.52
N MET A 47 10.22 7.32 20.50
CA MET A 47 11.37 6.42 20.57
C MET A 47 12.25 6.70 19.36
N SER A 48 13.20 7.60 19.56
CA SER A 48 14.48 7.49 18.86
C SER A 48 15.14 6.21 19.39
N SER A 49 15.37 5.20 18.54
CA SER A 49 16.52 4.29 18.68
C SER A 49 16.58 3.29 17.52
N SER A 50 17.65 3.42 16.72
CA SER A 50 18.36 2.40 15.96
C SER A 50 17.75 1.00 15.85
N GLN A 51 17.19 0.71 14.67
CA GLN A 51 17.26 -0.63 14.06
C GLN A 51 17.77 -0.47 12.64
N ALA A 52 19.11 -0.50 12.54
CA ALA A 52 19.78 -0.82 11.30
C ALA A 52 19.39 -2.24 10.89
N LEU A 53 18.57 -2.39 9.84
CA LEU A 53 18.72 -3.40 8.80
C LEU A 53 17.69 -3.14 7.68
N GLN A 54 18.14 -2.40 6.67
CA GLN A 54 17.78 -2.48 5.26
C GLN A 54 16.32 -2.80 4.89
N GLN A 55 15.64 -1.77 4.38
CA GLN A 55 14.82 -1.76 3.17
C GLN A 55 14.65 -3.13 2.46
N ILE A 56 13.73 -3.99 2.93
CA ILE A 56 13.17 -5.03 2.06
C ILE A 56 11.86 -4.48 1.52
N SER A 57 11.99 -3.68 0.46
CA SER A 57 10.90 -3.32 -0.44
C SER A 57 10.38 -4.61 -1.08
N SER A 58 9.50 -5.33 -0.38
CA SER A 58 8.73 -6.47 -0.88
C SER A 58 7.61 -5.99 -1.82
N ALA A 59 7.97 -5.22 -2.84
CA ALA A 59 7.22 -5.19 -4.08
C ALA A 59 7.54 -6.50 -4.80
N LEU A 60 6.68 -7.51 -4.60
CA LEU A 60 6.58 -8.74 -5.38
C LEU A 60 7.25 -8.61 -6.78
N PRO A 61 8.19 -9.49 -7.18
CA PRO A 61 9.04 -9.31 -8.36
C PRO A 61 8.30 -9.62 -9.68
N LEU A 62 7.02 -9.25 -9.81
CA LEU A 62 6.27 -9.43 -11.05
C LEU A 62 6.85 -8.55 -12.18
N LYS A 63 7.41 -7.39 -11.82
CA LYS A 63 8.11 -6.50 -12.78
C LYS A 63 9.36 -7.12 -13.40
N HIS A 64 10.07 -8.00 -12.68
CA HIS A 64 11.30 -8.62 -13.19
C HIS A 64 11.00 -9.79 -14.16
N LEU A 65 9.92 -10.53 -13.90
CA LEU A 65 9.47 -11.61 -14.79
C LEU A 65 8.91 -11.09 -16.11
N LEU A 66 8.17 -9.96 -16.08
CA LEU A 66 7.67 -9.30 -17.29
C LEU A 66 8.81 -8.78 -18.18
N CYS A 67 9.88 -8.21 -17.59
CA CYS A 67 11.06 -7.78 -18.34
C CYS A 67 11.74 -8.95 -19.06
N SER A 68 11.90 -10.09 -18.36
CA SER A 68 12.51 -11.29 -18.94
C SER A 68 11.71 -11.86 -20.12
N VAL A 69 10.38 -11.93 -20.00
CA VAL A 69 9.50 -12.44 -21.08
C VAL A 69 9.50 -11.48 -22.28
N CYS A 70 9.50 -10.17 -22.07
CA CYS A 70 9.59 -9.18 -23.15
C CYS A 70 10.91 -9.29 -23.92
N LEU A 71 12.05 -9.43 -23.23
CA LEU A 71 13.34 -9.59 -23.88
C LEU A 71 13.40 -10.89 -24.71
N ILE A 72 12.90 -12.00 -24.18
CA ILE A 72 12.85 -13.28 -24.90
C ILE A 72 11.97 -13.15 -26.15
N PHE A 73 10.79 -12.53 -26.04
CA PHE A 73 9.89 -12.34 -27.18
C PHE A 73 10.51 -11.47 -28.28
N VAL A 74 11.15 -10.35 -27.92
CA VAL A 74 11.83 -9.48 -28.89
C VAL A 74 12.97 -10.22 -29.58
N ILE A 75 13.76 -11.02 -28.86
CA ILE A 75 14.85 -11.81 -29.44
C ILE A 75 14.30 -12.87 -30.41
N LEU A 76 13.18 -13.52 -30.08
CA LEU A 76 12.55 -14.53 -30.95
C LEU A 76 11.85 -13.94 -32.19
N VAL A 77 11.40 -12.69 -32.12
CA VAL A 77 10.73 -12.00 -33.24
C VAL A 77 11.73 -11.26 -34.14
N CYS A 78 12.86 -10.80 -33.59
CA CYS A 78 13.89 -10.06 -34.33
C CYS A 78 15.04 -10.95 -34.85
N LYS A 79 14.94 -12.27 -34.73
CA LYS A 79 15.90 -13.26 -35.25
C LYS A 79 15.23 -14.11 -36.32
#